data_AF-A0A6G3MJW0-F1
#
_entry.id   AF-A0A6G3MJW0-F1
#
_cell.length_a   1.000
_cell.length_b   1.000
_cell.length_c   1.000
_cell.angle_alpha   90.00
_cell.angle_beta   90.00
_cell.angle_gamma   90.00
#
_symmetry.space_group_name_H-M   'P 1'
#
loop_
_entity.id
_entity.type
_entity.pdbx_description
1 polymer ?
#
loop_
_entity_poly.entity_id
_entity_poly.type
_entity_poly.pdbx_seq_one_letter_code
_entity_poly.pdbx_strand_id
1 'polypeptide(L)'
;KNLKDDRNKINNWIDIFYKNDPSSPTPINEILSEIESNLINNSFLAGDQLSTADVCALSYFDKCRQFKNCKKSQHLTNWIERCLQHQLIKNNKFCNITTQPDHSGCTLEKGGLFLELQDAIMGSVVVRFPPEASGYLHIGHAKAALLNQFYRDKYNGKLILRFDDTNPTKEKEYFETIILEDIQLLGLTPDQYSKTSDYFDTLLNYAEQLILNGDAY
;
A
#
# COMPACT_ATOMS: atom_id res chain seq x y z
N LYS A 1 -23.22 17.30 11.45
CA LYS A 1 -23.72 16.18 10.61
C LYS A 1 -25.20 15.97 10.90
N ASN A 2 -26.04 15.87 9.87
CA ASN A 2 -27.50 15.85 9.99
C ASN A 2 -27.99 14.38 10.05
N LEU A 3 -28.33 13.88 11.24
CA LEU A 3 -28.66 12.46 11.51
C LEU A 3 -29.85 11.90 10.71
N LYS A 4 -30.69 12.76 10.12
CA LYS A 4 -31.76 12.33 9.21
C LYS A 4 -31.23 12.01 7.81
N ASP A 5 -30.25 12.78 7.36
CA ASP A 5 -29.65 12.61 6.03
C ASP A 5 -28.80 11.33 5.98
N ASP A 6 -28.04 11.06 7.04
CA ASP A 6 -27.23 9.83 7.16
C ASP A 6 -28.12 8.57 7.17
N ARG A 7 -29.28 8.61 7.85
CA ARG A 7 -30.25 7.50 7.86
C ARG A 7 -30.91 7.27 6.51
N ASN A 8 -31.22 8.34 5.78
CA ASN A 8 -31.79 8.22 4.44
C ASN A 8 -30.80 7.58 3.47
N LYS A 9 -29.52 7.95 3.54
CA LYS A 9 -28.45 7.33 2.73
C LYS A 9 -28.30 5.84 3.02
N ILE A 10 -28.31 5.46 4.31
CA ILE A 10 -28.25 4.04 4.71
C ILE A 10 -29.43 3.26 4.13
N ASN A 11 -30.65 3.77 4.28
CA ASN A 11 -31.85 3.08 3.82
C ASN A 11 -31.89 2.95 2.29
N ASN A 12 -31.46 3.97 1.55
CA ASN A 12 -31.40 3.90 0.09
C ASN A 12 -30.50 2.75 -0.39
N TRP A 13 -29.34 2.57 0.23
CA TRP A 13 -28.46 1.43 -0.08
C TRP A 13 -29.09 0.09 0.27
N ILE A 14 -29.72 -0.03 1.44
CA ILE A 14 -30.39 -1.26 1.85
C ILE A 14 -31.51 -1.62 0.87
N ASP A 15 -32.29 -0.63 0.41
CA ASP A 15 -33.36 -0.83 -0.57
C ASP A 15 -32.82 -1.37 -1.90
N ILE A 16 -31.64 -0.94 -2.35
CA ILE A 16 -30.99 -1.47 -3.55
C ILE A 16 -30.72 -2.97 -3.39
N PHE A 17 -30.12 -3.38 -2.27
CA PHE A 17 -29.81 -4.81 -2.05
C PHE A 17 -31.05 -5.66 -1.76
N TYR A 18 -32.10 -5.08 -1.18
CA TYR A 18 -33.35 -5.78 -0.90
C TYR A 18 -34.20 -6.01 -2.15
N LYS A 19 -34.22 -5.05 -3.09
CA LYS A 19 -34.97 -5.15 -4.35
C LYS A 19 -34.34 -6.12 -5.35
N ASN A 20 -33.04 -6.37 -5.22
CA ASN A 20 -32.30 -7.26 -6.12
C ASN A 20 -32.12 -8.62 -5.46
N ASP A 21 -32.48 -9.71 -6.14
CA ASP A 21 -32.25 -11.07 -5.63
C ASP A 21 -30.81 -11.49 -5.96
N PRO A 22 -29.97 -11.85 -4.96
CA PRO A 22 -28.60 -12.32 -5.19
C PRO A 22 -28.54 -13.65 -5.97
N SER A 23 -29.64 -14.38 -6.06
CA SER A 23 -29.77 -15.67 -6.77
C SER A 23 -30.24 -15.51 -8.22
N SER A 24 -30.79 -14.35 -8.57
CA SER A 24 -31.32 -14.05 -9.90
C SER A 24 -30.19 -13.65 -10.86
N PRO A 25 -30.34 -13.86 -12.18
CA PRO A 25 -29.48 -13.27 -13.21
C PRO A 25 -29.71 -11.76 -13.34
N THR A 26 -29.50 -11.04 -12.24
CA THR A 26 -29.51 -9.58 -12.18
C THR A 26 -28.17 -9.06 -12.70
N PRO A 27 -28.11 -7.94 -13.46
CA PRO A 27 -26.85 -7.35 -13.86
C PRO A 27 -26.17 -6.71 -12.64
N ILE A 28 -25.43 -7.53 -11.87
CA ILE A 28 -24.65 -7.08 -10.71
C ILE A 28 -23.71 -5.92 -11.05
N ASN A 29 -23.32 -5.80 -12.32
CA ASN A 29 -22.47 -4.74 -12.85
C ASN A 29 -23.04 -3.33 -12.59
N GLU A 30 -24.36 -3.14 -12.64
CA GLU A 30 -24.99 -1.83 -12.38
C GLU A 30 -24.85 -1.44 -10.91
N ILE A 31 -25.14 -2.38 -10.01
CA ILE A 31 -24.99 -2.20 -8.55
C ILE A 31 -23.53 -1.93 -8.19
N LEU A 32 -22.58 -2.66 -8.81
CA LEU A 32 -21.15 -2.44 -8.59
C LEU A 32 -20.71 -1.06 -9.08
N SER A 33 -21.16 -0.63 -10.25
CA SER A 33 -20.83 0.71 -10.79
C SER A 33 -21.35 1.84 -9.89
N GLU A 34 -22.54 1.67 -9.31
CA GLU A 34 -23.13 2.64 -8.37
C GLU A 34 -22.32 2.71 -7.07
N ILE A 35 -21.96 1.54 -6.51
CA ILE A 35 -21.10 1.46 -5.32
C ILE A 35 -19.75 2.10 -5.58
N GLU A 36 -19.10 1.77 -6.69
CA GLU A 36 -17.79 2.32 -7.04
C GLU A 36 -17.83 3.84 -7.17
N SER A 37 -18.83 4.38 -7.87
CA SER A 37 -19.02 5.83 -8.01
C SER A 37 -19.17 6.52 -6.65
N ASN A 38 -19.85 5.89 -5.70
CA ASN A 38 -20.02 6.42 -4.36
C ASN A 38 -18.75 6.31 -3.51
N LEU A 39 -17.97 5.23 -3.67
CA LEU A 39 -16.72 5.00 -2.94
C LEU A 39 -15.54 5.87 -3.41
N ILE A 40 -15.66 6.54 -4.57
CA ILE A 40 -14.69 7.57 -4.98
C ILE A 40 -14.64 8.70 -3.95
N ASN A 41 -15.79 9.07 -3.38
CA ASN A 41 -15.92 10.21 -2.48
C ASN A 41 -16.12 9.81 -1.01
N ASN A 42 -16.36 8.53 -0.72
CA ASN A 42 -16.71 8.06 0.62
C ASN A 42 -15.89 6.84 1.03
N SER A 43 -15.65 6.72 2.34
CA SER A 43 -15.00 5.55 2.92
C SER A 43 -15.94 4.33 3.05
N PHE A 44 -17.22 4.56 3.21
CA PHE A 44 -18.24 3.52 3.37
C PHE A 44 -19.49 3.95 2.60
N LEU A 45 -20.43 3.04 2.36
CA LEU A 45 -21.56 3.30 1.47
C LEU A 45 -22.37 4.54 1.90
N ALA A 46 -22.56 4.75 3.19
CA ALA A 46 -23.32 5.88 3.72
C ALA A 46 -22.47 7.01 4.32
N GLY A 47 -21.14 7.00 4.16
CA GLY A 47 -20.26 8.08 4.64
C GLY A 47 -18.89 7.61 5.13
N ASP A 48 -18.42 8.17 6.25
CA ASP A 48 -17.05 7.93 6.75
C ASP A 48 -16.93 6.77 7.74
N GLN A 49 -18.06 6.18 8.15
CA GLN A 49 -18.10 5.10 9.14
C GLN A 49 -18.87 3.90 8.61
N LEU A 50 -18.49 2.71 9.08
CA LEU A 50 -19.17 1.47 8.79
C LEU A 50 -20.64 1.55 9.23
N SER A 51 -21.55 1.19 8.34
CA SER A 51 -22.99 1.23 8.56
C SER A 51 -23.67 -0.11 8.24
N THR A 52 -24.97 -0.20 8.56
CA THR A 52 -25.78 -1.37 8.18
C THR A 52 -25.89 -1.55 6.68
N ALA A 53 -25.74 -0.49 5.88
CA ALA A 53 -25.68 -0.59 4.43
C ALA A 53 -24.47 -1.41 3.97
N ASP A 54 -23.29 -1.22 4.58
CA ASP A 54 -22.08 -1.95 4.25
C ASP A 54 -22.21 -3.44 4.61
N VAL A 55 -22.78 -3.74 5.79
CA VAL A 55 -23.03 -5.11 6.22
C VAL A 55 -24.04 -5.81 5.30
N CYS A 56 -25.09 -5.10 4.89
CA CYS A 56 -26.10 -5.59 3.95
C CYS A 56 -25.48 -5.90 2.58
N ALA A 57 -24.64 -4.99 2.07
CA ALA A 57 -23.90 -5.17 0.83
C ALA A 57 -22.98 -6.39 0.87
N LEU A 58 -22.19 -6.56 1.95
CA LEU A 58 -21.36 -7.74 2.13
C LEU A 58 -22.20 -9.02 2.10
N SER A 59 -23.29 -9.08 2.89
CA SER A 59 -24.15 -10.27 2.91
C SER A 59 -24.78 -10.56 1.53
N TYR A 60 -25.16 -9.53 0.79
CA TYR A 60 -25.68 -9.66 -0.56
C TYR A 60 -24.62 -10.26 -1.51
N PHE A 61 -23.40 -9.73 -1.50
CA PHE A 61 -22.31 -10.20 -2.34
C PHE A 61 -21.82 -11.60 -1.96
N ASP A 62 -21.84 -11.94 -0.67
CA ASP A 62 -21.53 -13.30 -0.22
C ASP A 62 -22.53 -14.33 -0.76
N LYS A 63 -23.78 -13.94 -0.98
CA LYS A 63 -24.79 -14.83 -1.57
C LYS A 63 -24.76 -14.83 -3.10
N CYS A 64 -24.21 -13.79 -3.71
CA CYS A 64 -24.18 -13.66 -5.16
C CYS A 64 -23.04 -14.48 -5.79
N ARG A 65 -23.39 -15.57 -6.48
CA ARG A 65 -22.40 -16.42 -7.16
C ARG A 65 -21.62 -15.67 -8.25
N GLN A 66 -22.25 -14.71 -8.91
CA GLN A 66 -21.62 -13.92 -9.98
C GLN A 66 -20.50 -13.02 -9.44
N PHE A 67 -20.66 -12.52 -8.20
CA PHE A 67 -19.67 -11.66 -7.55
C PHE A 67 -18.32 -12.36 -7.33
N LYS A 68 -18.33 -13.68 -7.13
CA LYS A 68 -17.10 -14.46 -6.97
C LYS A 68 -16.18 -14.33 -8.20
N ASN A 69 -16.77 -14.35 -9.39
CA ASN A 69 -16.04 -14.38 -10.66
C ASN A 69 -15.92 -13.00 -11.33
N CYS A 70 -16.51 -11.94 -10.74
CA CYS A 70 -16.41 -10.60 -11.32
C CYS A 70 -15.04 -9.97 -11.03
N LYS A 71 -14.51 -9.23 -12.02
CA LYS A 71 -13.35 -8.37 -11.83
C LYS A 71 -13.73 -7.25 -10.87
N LYS A 72 -12.91 -7.01 -9.84
CA LYS A 72 -13.15 -6.00 -8.80
C LYS A 72 -12.20 -4.82 -9.04
N SER A 73 -12.70 -3.60 -8.97
CA SER A 73 -11.84 -2.41 -9.01
C SER A 73 -11.06 -2.26 -7.70
N GLN A 74 -10.03 -1.40 -7.72
CA GLN A 74 -9.24 -1.10 -6.51
C GLN A 74 -10.10 -0.49 -5.41
N HIS A 75 -11.03 0.41 -5.74
CA HIS A 75 -11.91 1.06 -4.75
C HIS A 75 -12.82 0.05 -4.05
N LEU A 76 -13.38 -0.88 -4.83
CA LEU A 76 -14.21 -1.94 -4.30
C LEU A 76 -13.40 -2.90 -3.40
N THR A 77 -12.20 -3.29 -3.83
CA THR A 77 -11.29 -4.12 -3.03
C THR A 77 -10.92 -3.45 -1.70
N ASN A 78 -10.50 -2.18 -1.74
CA ASN A 78 -10.15 -1.41 -0.54
C ASN A 78 -11.34 -1.29 0.44
N TRP A 79 -12.54 -1.04 -0.08
CA TRP A 79 -13.75 -0.97 0.75
C TRP A 79 -14.07 -2.32 1.41
N ILE A 80 -14.01 -3.43 0.65
CA ILE A 80 -14.22 -4.78 1.18
C ILE A 80 -13.21 -5.08 2.29
N GLU A 81 -11.93 -4.84 2.05
CA GLU A 81 -10.86 -5.08 3.04
C GLU A 81 -11.10 -4.28 4.31
N ARG A 82 -11.43 -2.99 4.18
CA ARG A 82 -11.73 -2.13 5.32
C ARG A 82 -12.94 -2.61 6.11
N CYS A 83 -14.00 -3.08 5.44
CA CYS A 83 -15.16 -3.65 6.14
C CYS A 83 -14.79 -4.96 6.86
N LEU A 84 -14.04 -5.87 6.23
CA LEU A 84 -13.65 -7.15 6.82
C LEU A 84 -12.68 -7.01 8.00
N GLN A 85 -11.84 -5.97 8.01
CA GLN A 85 -10.94 -5.66 9.11
C GLN A 85 -11.65 -5.06 10.34
N HIS A 86 -12.89 -4.57 10.20
CA HIS A 86 -13.63 -3.95 11.28
C HIS A 86 -14.01 -4.98 12.37
N GLN A 87 -13.89 -4.59 13.66
CA GLN A 87 -14.08 -5.51 14.80
C GLN A 87 -15.41 -6.26 14.81
N LEU A 88 -16.49 -5.62 14.34
CA LEU A 88 -17.84 -6.21 14.26
C LEU A 88 -17.96 -7.31 13.20
N ILE A 89 -17.12 -7.27 12.16
CA ILE A 89 -17.24 -8.13 10.96
C ILE A 89 -16.16 -9.21 10.96
N LYS A 90 -14.97 -8.93 11.52
CA LYS A 90 -13.78 -9.80 11.55
C LYS A 90 -14.01 -11.26 11.97
N ASN A 91 -15.04 -11.51 12.78
CA ASN A 91 -15.36 -12.86 13.28
C ASN A 91 -16.32 -13.65 12.38
N ASN A 92 -16.82 -13.07 11.29
CA ASN A 92 -17.73 -13.74 10.35
C ASN A 92 -16.97 -14.29 9.14
N LYS A 93 -17.36 -15.48 8.68
CA LYS A 93 -16.81 -16.09 7.47
C LYS A 93 -17.66 -15.72 6.27
N PHE A 94 -17.08 -14.99 5.32
CA PHE A 94 -17.66 -14.73 4.01
C PHE A 94 -16.89 -15.57 2.98
N CYS A 95 -17.59 -16.42 2.22
CA CYS A 95 -16.99 -17.44 1.36
C CYS A 95 -16.85 -16.98 -0.10
N ASN A 96 -17.72 -16.08 -0.55
CA ASN A 96 -17.65 -15.50 -1.89
C ASN A 96 -17.05 -14.09 -1.88
N ILE A 97 -16.80 -13.55 -0.69
CA ILE A 97 -16.02 -12.35 -0.46
C ILE A 97 -14.61 -12.83 -0.11
N THR A 98 -13.64 -12.43 -0.95
CA THR A 98 -12.18 -12.71 -0.89
C THR A 98 -11.65 -14.10 -1.28
N THR A 99 -10.58 -14.09 -2.10
CA THR A 99 -9.47 -15.05 -2.04
C THR A 99 -8.15 -14.34 -2.40
N GLN A 100 -7.22 -14.35 -1.44
CA GLN A 100 -5.79 -13.99 -1.48
C GLN A 100 -5.46 -12.50 -1.75
N PRO A 101 -4.51 -11.89 -1.01
CA PRO A 101 -3.70 -10.84 -1.59
C PRO A 101 -2.95 -11.51 -2.74
N ASP A 102 -3.53 -11.44 -3.93
CA ASP A 102 -2.76 -11.79 -5.10
C ASP A 102 -1.67 -10.72 -5.17
N HIS A 103 -0.47 -11.06 -4.69
CA HIS A 103 0.76 -10.41 -5.14
C HIS A 103 0.98 -10.68 -6.65
N SER A 104 -0.06 -11.04 -7.41
CA SER A 104 -0.09 -10.90 -8.85
C SER A 104 -0.10 -9.42 -9.21
N GLY A 105 1.12 -8.93 -9.47
CA GLY A 105 1.40 -7.90 -10.46
C GLY A 105 0.46 -6.70 -10.43
N CYS A 106 0.94 -5.62 -9.81
CA CYS A 106 0.53 -4.28 -10.21
C CYS A 106 0.69 -4.17 -11.73
N THR A 107 -0.38 -4.42 -12.48
CA THR A 107 -0.39 -4.17 -13.91
C THR A 107 -0.70 -2.69 -14.02
N LEU A 108 0.35 -1.87 -13.90
CA LEU A 108 0.26 -0.46 -14.23
C LEU A 108 -0.20 -0.38 -15.69
N GLU A 109 -1.43 0.07 -15.91
CA GLU A 109 -1.86 0.46 -17.23
C GLU A 109 -0.91 1.54 -17.74
N LYS A 110 -0.13 1.19 -18.78
CA LYS A 110 0.70 1.98 -19.70
C LYS A 110 0.85 3.50 -19.43
N GLY A 111 1.22 3.86 -18.20
CA GLY A 111 1.41 5.24 -17.74
C GLY A 111 2.56 5.39 -16.73
N GLY A 112 3.32 4.32 -16.52
CA GLY A 112 4.53 4.29 -15.70
C GLY A 112 5.22 2.96 -15.91
N LEU A 113 6.02 2.83 -16.96
CA LEU A 113 6.75 1.59 -17.24
C LEU A 113 7.74 1.35 -16.09
N PHE A 114 7.48 0.39 -15.20
CA PHE A 114 8.53 -0.13 -14.32
C PHE A 114 9.58 -0.77 -15.22
N LEU A 115 10.69 -0.07 -15.41
CA LEU A 115 11.77 -0.50 -16.29
C LEU A 115 12.39 -1.79 -15.73
N GLU A 116 12.65 -2.74 -16.61
CA GLU A 116 13.47 -3.87 -16.22
C GLU A 116 14.92 -3.41 -16.07
N LEU A 117 15.60 -3.94 -15.07
CA LEU A 117 17.01 -3.64 -14.85
C LEU A 117 17.77 -4.43 -15.92
N GLN A 118 18.50 -3.72 -16.77
CA GLN A 118 19.35 -4.35 -17.79
C GLN A 118 20.40 -5.23 -17.12
N ASP A 119 20.62 -6.43 -17.66
CA ASP A 119 21.57 -7.42 -17.16
C ASP A 119 21.38 -7.85 -15.69
N ALA A 120 20.16 -7.70 -15.15
CA ALA A 120 19.87 -8.11 -13.79
C ALA A 120 19.88 -9.63 -13.63
N ILE A 121 20.72 -10.10 -12.72
CA ILE A 121 20.81 -11.50 -12.33
C ILE A 121 19.92 -11.72 -11.09
N MET A 122 19.04 -12.72 -11.18
CA MET A 122 18.16 -13.11 -10.09
C MET A 122 18.96 -13.46 -8.83
N GLY A 123 18.59 -12.90 -7.67
CA GLY A 123 19.31 -13.08 -6.41
C GLY A 123 20.51 -12.14 -6.20
N SER A 124 20.95 -11.41 -7.22
CA SER A 124 22.16 -10.55 -7.15
C SER A 124 21.85 -9.06 -7.12
N VAL A 125 20.59 -8.67 -7.37
CA VAL A 125 20.18 -7.26 -7.32
C VAL A 125 20.23 -6.76 -5.88
N VAL A 126 20.94 -5.65 -5.66
CA VAL A 126 20.98 -4.96 -4.37
C VAL A 126 20.52 -3.52 -4.58
N VAL A 127 19.49 -3.15 -3.85
CA VAL A 127 18.87 -1.82 -3.88
C VAL A 127 18.97 -1.18 -2.51
N ARG A 128 18.89 0.15 -2.45
CA ARG A 128 18.98 0.87 -1.18
C ARG A 128 17.95 1.99 -1.08
N PHE A 129 17.42 2.17 0.12
CA PHE A 129 16.68 3.37 0.50
C PHE A 129 17.55 4.17 1.49
N PRO A 130 18.09 5.33 1.10
CA PRO A 130 19.00 6.10 1.94
C PRO A 130 18.37 7.39 2.50
N PRO A 131 17.54 7.34 3.57
CA PRO A 131 16.96 8.54 4.15
C PRO A 131 18.00 9.35 4.93
N GLU A 132 17.91 10.68 4.86
CA GLU A 132 18.60 11.59 5.78
C GLU A 132 17.76 11.79 7.05
N ALA A 133 18.36 11.68 8.23
CA ALA A 133 17.68 11.88 9.51
C ALA A 133 17.51 13.38 9.86
N SER A 134 17.21 14.22 8.86
CA SER A 134 17.08 15.68 8.99
C SER A 134 15.62 16.17 9.00
N GLY A 135 14.65 15.29 8.76
CA GLY A 135 13.23 15.60 8.74
C GLY A 135 12.33 14.37 8.62
N TYR A 136 11.02 14.59 8.48
CA TYR A 136 10.03 13.51 8.35
C TYR A 136 9.99 12.93 6.94
N LEU A 137 9.63 11.65 6.83
CA LEU A 137 9.31 11.09 5.52
C LEU A 137 8.07 11.78 4.95
N HIS A 138 8.04 11.90 3.62
CA HIS A 138 6.89 12.40 2.88
C HIS A 138 6.60 11.45 1.71
N ILE A 139 5.55 11.73 0.96
CA ILE A 139 5.08 10.83 -0.12
C ILE A 139 6.16 10.51 -1.18
N GLY A 140 7.12 11.41 -1.38
CA GLY A 140 8.26 11.21 -2.28
C GLY A 140 9.20 10.13 -1.76
N HIS A 141 9.49 10.15 -0.46
CA HIS A 141 10.26 9.09 0.22
C HIS A 141 9.53 7.75 0.15
N ALA A 142 8.22 7.73 0.42
CA ALA A 142 7.42 6.52 0.32
C ALA A 142 7.49 5.90 -1.08
N LYS A 143 7.40 6.71 -2.14
CA LYS A 143 7.56 6.25 -3.52
C LYS A 143 8.92 5.61 -3.77
N ALA A 144 10.01 6.27 -3.34
CA ALA A 144 11.35 5.74 -3.52
C ALA A 144 11.55 4.42 -2.75
N ALA A 145 11.09 4.37 -1.50
CA ALA A 145 11.25 3.19 -0.65
C ALA A 145 10.46 1.98 -1.19
N LEU A 146 9.18 2.18 -1.57
CA LEU A 146 8.35 1.14 -2.16
C LEU A 146 8.89 0.66 -3.51
N LEU A 147 9.44 1.56 -4.33
CA LEU A 147 10.07 1.19 -5.60
C LEU A 147 11.31 0.31 -5.40
N ASN A 148 12.14 0.64 -4.41
CA ASN A 148 13.29 -0.20 -4.08
C ASN A 148 12.83 -1.58 -3.57
N GLN A 149 11.83 -1.66 -2.67
CA GLN A 149 11.27 -2.94 -2.25
C GLN A 149 10.70 -3.75 -3.43
N PHE A 150 9.99 -3.12 -4.35
CA PHE A 150 9.51 -3.78 -5.57
C PHE A 150 10.64 -4.44 -6.37
N TYR A 151 11.78 -3.77 -6.55
CA TYR A 151 12.92 -4.37 -7.26
C TYR A 151 13.61 -5.46 -6.46
N ARG A 152 13.68 -5.32 -5.13
CA ARG A 152 14.14 -6.40 -4.25
C ARG A 152 13.27 -7.64 -4.44
N ASP A 153 11.96 -7.51 -4.42
CA ASP A 153 11.03 -8.64 -4.56
C ASP A 153 11.05 -9.22 -5.98
N LYS A 154 11.01 -8.36 -7.00
CA LYS A 154 11.03 -8.78 -8.42
C LYS A 154 12.29 -9.57 -8.77
N TYR A 155 13.44 -9.17 -8.23
CA TYR A 155 14.72 -9.79 -8.53
C TYR A 155 15.27 -10.70 -7.42
N ASN A 156 14.42 -11.08 -6.45
CA ASN A 156 14.80 -11.88 -5.28
C ASN A 156 16.10 -11.37 -4.62
N GLY A 157 16.28 -10.06 -4.64
CA GLY A 157 17.50 -9.35 -4.28
C GLY A 157 17.55 -8.98 -2.81
N LYS A 158 18.29 -7.92 -2.49
CA LYS A 158 18.40 -7.36 -1.14
C LYS A 158 18.07 -5.88 -1.10
N LEU A 159 17.33 -5.45 -0.08
CA LEU A 159 17.05 -4.06 0.22
C LEU A 159 17.86 -3.62 1.43
N ILE A 160 18.68 -2.59 1.24
CA ILE A 160 19.45 -1.96 2.31
C ILE A 160 18.72 -0.68 2.74
N LEU A 161 18.40 -0.57 4.04
CA LEU A 161 18.06 0.70 4.67
C LEU A 161 19.36 1.30 5.22
N ARG A 162 19.78 2.44 4.65
CA ARG A 162 21.00 3.13 5.11
C ARG A 162 20.71 4.56 5.49
N PHE A 163 20.83 4.92 6.76
CA PHE A 163 20.75 6.33 7.10
C PHE A 163 21.98 7.06 6.56
N ASP A 164 21.74 8.11 5.78
CA ASP A 164 22.81 8.95 5.26
C ASP A 164 23.10 10.05 6.29
N ASP A 165 23.94 9.71 7.28
CA ASP A 165 24.19 10.49 8.49
C ASP A 165 25.53 11.25 8.45
N THR A 166 25.75 11.97 7.35
CA THR A 166 27.00 12.70 7.10
C THR A 166 26.95 14.16 7.57
N ASN A 167 25.79 14.66 7.99
CA ASN A 167 25.58 16.04 8.40
C ASN A 167 25.22 16.14 9.90
N PRO A 168 26.24 16.26 10.79
CA PRO A 168 26.03 16.26 12.24
C PRO A 168 25.23 17.47 12.76
N THR A 169 25.03 18.53 11.96
CA THR A 169 24.25 19.71 12.41
C THR A 169 22.77 19.60 12.10
N LYS A 170 22.38 18.82 11.09
CA LYS A 170 20.98 18.71 10.67
C LYS A 170 20.31 17.45 11.20
N GLU A 171 21.09 16.42 11.48
CA GLU A 171 20.57 15.12 11.85
C GLU A 171 20.25 15.04 13.33
N LYS A 172 19.13 14.36 13.65
CA LYS A 172 18.71 14.10 15.01
C LYS A 172 18.25 12.66 15.14
N GLU A 173 18.66 12.00 16.22
CA GLU A 173 18.23 10.65 16.59
C GLU A 173 16.69 10.51 16.65
N TYR A 174 16.01 11.60 17.04
CA TYR A 174 14.55 11.67 17.00
C TYR A 174 13.98 11.39 15.60
N PHE A 175 14.55 11.99 14.54
CA PHE A 175 14.06 11.76 13.18
C PHE A 175 14.37 10.34 12.72
N GLU A 176 15.52 9.77 13.09
CA GLU A 176 15.85 8.37 12.79
C GLU A 176 14.79 7.41 13.34
N THR A 177 14.36 7.64 14.58
CA THR A 177 13.31 6.82 15.23
C THR A 177 11.98 6.92 14.49
N ILE A 178 11.53 8.12 14.15
CA ILE A 178 10.27 8.33 13.44
C ILE A 178 10.34 7.74 12.02
N ILE A 179 11.47 7.91 11.32
CA ILE A 179 11.66 7.33 10.00
C ILE A 179 11.57 5.80 10.08
N LEU A 180 12.16 5.16 11.09
CA LEU A 180 12.04 3.71 11.28
C LEU A 180 10.58 3.26 11.51
N GLU A 181 9.81 4.02 12.28
CA GLU A 181 8.37 3.77 12.47
C GLU A 181 7.58 3.93 11.16
N ASP A 182 7.85 4.98 10.38
CA ASP A 182 7.21 5.20 9.08
C ASP A 182 7.53 4.08 8.08
N ILE A 183 8.77 3.58 8.09
CA ILE A 183 9.20 2.46 7.25
C ILE A 183 8.42 1.19 7.60
N GLN A 184 8.22 0.91 8.89
CA GLN A 184 7.39 -0.21 9.35
C GLN A 184 5.92 -0.03 8.95
N LEU A 185 5.38 1.20 9.09
CA LEU A 185 4.00 1.52 8.72
C LEU A 185 3.75 1.34 7.21
N LEU A 186 4.75 1.64 6.39
CA LEU A 186 4.72 1.41 4.94
C LEU A 186 4.83 -0.08 4.55
N GLY A 187 5.03 -0.99 5.51
CA GLY A 187 5.20 -2.42 5.24
C GLY A 187 6.52 -2.75 4.55
N LEU A 188 7.54 -1.92 4.74
CA LEU A 188 8.87 -2.17 4.18
C LEU A 188 9.65 -3.16 5.05
N THR A 189 10.39 -4.04 4.40
CA THR A 189 11.17 -5.11 5.03
C THR A 189 12.62 -5.08 4.53
N PRO A 190 13.45 -4.14 5.01
CA PRO A 190 14.87 -4.10 4.66
C PRO A 190 15.59 -5.37 5.14
N ASP A 191 16.45 -5.94 4.28
CA ASP A 191 17.28 -7.10 4.61
C ASP A 191 18.53 -6.69 5.42
N GLN A 192 18.95 -5.43 5.33
CA GLN A 192 20.10 -4.89 6.06
C GLN A 192 19.85 -3.46 6.54
N TYR A 193 20.38 -3.16 7.72
CA TYR A 193 20.46 -1.83 8.31
C TYR A 193 21.92 -1.35 8.38
N SER A 194 22.17 -0.08 8.08
CA SER A 194 23.49 0.54 8.25
C SER A 194 23.40 2.06 8.36
N LYS A 195 24.45 2.70 8.84
CA LYS A 195 24.64 4.16 8.75
C LYS A 195 25.83 4.49 7.85
N THR A 196 25.90 5.68 7.26
CA THR A 196 27.08 6.11 6.51
C THR A 196 28.27 6.30 7.46
N SER A 197 28.03 6.79 8.67
CA SER A 197 29.04 6.96 9.73
C SER A 197 29.76 5.67 10.11
N ASP A 198 29.09 4.51 10.05
CA ASP A 198 29.69 3.18 10.26
C ASP A 198 30.86 2.91 9.28
N TYR A 199 30.93 3.61 8.16
CA TYR A 199 31.93 3.44 7.10
C TYR A 199 32.94 4.59 7.01
N PHE A 200 32.98 5.53 7.97
CA PHE A 200 33.90 6.68 7.90
C PHE A 200 35.37 6.29 7.78
N ASP A 201 35.83 5.28 8.51
CA ASP A 201 37.22 4.79 8.38
C ASP A 201 37.51 4.30 6.96
N THR A 202 36.54 3.62 6.34
CA THR A 202 36.65 3.14 4.95
C THR A 202 36.67 4.30 3.96
N LEU A 203 35.79 5.29 4.16
CA LEU A 203 35.72 6.49 3.33
C LEU A 203 37.00 7.33 3.42
N LEU A 204 37.57 7.46 4.62
CA LEU A 204 38.83 8.16 4.84
C LEU A 204 40.00 7.46 4.13
N ASN A 205 40.11 6.14 4.24
CA ASN A 205 41.13 5.37 3.52
C ASN A 205 41.02 5.57 1.99
N TYR A 206 39.81 5.61 1.44
CA TYR A 206 39.63 5.92 0.02
C TYR A 206 40.03 7.36 -0.32
N ALA A 207 39.72 8.33 0.54
CA ALA A 207 40.14 9.71 0.34
C ALA A 207 41.67 9.84 0.32
N GLU A 208 42.37 9.18 1.25
CA GLU A 208 43.83 9.14 1.27
C GLU A 208 44.41 8.51 0.00
N GLN A 209 43.83 7.39 -0.46
CA GLN A 209 44.23 6.76 -1.72
C GLN A 209 44.05 7.69 -2.92
N LEU A 210 42.93 8.43 -2.99
CA LEU A 210 42.69 9.39 -4.06
C LEU A 210 43.71 10.52 -4.05
N ILE A 211 44.10 11.03 -2.87
CA ILE A 211 45.15 12.05 -2.74
C ILE A 211 46.51 11.48 -3.18
N LEU A 212 46.85 10.26 -2.76
CA LEU A 212 48.11 9.59 -3.13
C LEU A 212 48.21 9.34 -4.64
N ASN A 213 47.08 9.05 -5.30
CA ASN A 213 47.01 8.85 -6.75
C ASN A 213 47.00 10.16 -7.54
N GLY A 214 46.82 11.31 -6.88
CA GLY A 214 46.69 12.62 -7.51
C GLY A 214 45.30 12.92 -8.10
N ASP A 215 44.28 12.13 -7.73
CA ASP A 215 42.88 12.31 -8.14
C ASP A 215 42.10 13.28 -7.23
N ALA A 216 42.68 13.64 -6.08
CA ALA A 216 42.15 14.63 -5.12
C ALA A 216 43.31 15.44 -4.50
N TYR A 217 42.99 16.56 -3.82
CA TYR A 217 43.96 17.46 -3.18
C TYR A 217 43.55 17.86 -1.76
#